data_AF-A0A518SBY7-F1
#
_entry.id   AF-A0A518SBY7-F1
#
_cell.length_a   1.000
_cell.length_b   1.000
_cell.length_c   1.000
_cell.angle_alpha   90.00
_cell.angle_beta   90.00
_cell.angle_gamma   90.00
#
_symmetry.space_group_name_H-M   'P 1'
#
loop_
_entity.id
_entity.type
_entity.pdbx_description
1 polymer ?
#
loop_
_entity_poly.entity_id
_entity_poly.type
_entity_poly.pdbx_seq_one_letter_code
_entity_poly.pdbx_strand_id
1 'polypeptide(L)'
;MSTGSKWRYVVYAMPVVTAIEATLGLFLVGVVVRTGVSLTALAVLAAPFLLAALVVRFLLPIAIRADARVVHESTGGAFDGEVYAMAAVPGVFVPVVDSLIALRYLSRSRSALDNYEE
;
A
#
# COMPACT_ATOMS: atom_id res chain seq x y z
N MET A 1 -7.97 22.80 10.03
CA MET A 1 -7.32 21.84 9.13
C MET A 1 -7.14 20.56 9.90
N SER A 2 -7.97 19.55 9.65
CA SER A 2 -7.82 18.21 10.21
C SER A 2 -6.40 17.72 9.94
N THR A 3 -5.64 17.44 10.99
CA THR A 3 -4.27 16.95 10.89
C THR A 3 -4.33 15.52 10.34
N GLY A 4 -4.39 15.39 9.02
CA GLY A 4 -4.42 14.08 8.35
C GLY A 4 -3.31 13.20 8.91
N SER A 5 -3.67 12.01 9.38
CA SER A 5 -2.74 11.07 9.98
C SER A 5 -1.59 10.79 9.00
N LYS A 6 -0.34 10.91 9.49
CA LYS A 6 0.87 10.67 8.68
C LYS A 6 0.87 9.25 8.10
N TRP A 7 0.15 8.32 8.72
CA TRP A 7 0.00 6.94 8.26
C TRP A 7 -0.76 6.84 6.94
N ARG A 8 -1.63 7.80 6.63
CA ARG A 8 -2.35 7.84 5.36
C ARG A 8 -1.41 7.89 4.15
N TYR A 9 -0.23 8.52 4.29
CA TYR A 9 0.80 8.53 3.25
C TYR A 9 1.35 7.13 2.94
N VAL A 10 1.48 6.26 3.94
CA VAL A 10 1.92 4.88 3.75
C VAL A 10 0.85 4.08 2.99
N VAL A 11 -0.42 4.32 3.29
CA VAL A 11 -1.53 3.69 2.55
C VAL A 11 -1.56 4.17 1.08
N TYR A 12 -1.32 5.45 0.82
CA TYR A 12 -1.17 5.99 -0.54
C TYR A 12 0.07 5.46 -1.27
N ALA A 13 1.14 5.11 -0.55
CA ALA A 13 2.36 4.58 -1.15
C ALA A 13 2.17 3.18 -1.75
N MET A 14 1.23 2.38 -1.21
CA MET A 14 1.06 0.98 -1.63
C MET A 14 0.72 0.78 -3.12
N PRO A 15 -0.27 1.50 -3.70
CA PRO A 15 -0.54 1.44 -5.15
C PRO A 15 0.64 1.91 -6.00
N VAL A 16 1.37 2.94 -5.55
CA VAL A 16 2.52 3.49 -6.27
C VAL A 16 3.66 2.48 -6.32
N VAL A 17 3.99 1.88 -5.18
CA VAL A 17 5.02 0.82 -5.07
C VAL A 17 4.68 -0.36 -5.96
N THR A 18 3.41 -0.78 -5.97
CA THR A 18 2.97 -1.91 -6.79
C THR A 18 3.12 -1.61 -8.29
N ALA A 19 2.82 -0.40 -8.73
CA ALA A 19 3.02 0.02 -10.11
C ALA A 19 4.51 0.06 -10.50
N ILE A 20 5.37 0.54 -9.59
CA ILE A 20 6.83 0.55 -9.78
C ILE A 20 7.36 -0.88 -9.89
N GLU A 21 6.95 -1.79 -9.01
CA GLU A 21 7.37 -3.19 -9.05
C GLU A 21 6.92 -3.91 -10.32
N ALA A 22 5.68 -3.67 -10.77
CA ALA A 22 5.19 -4.23 -12.03
C ALA A 22 6.03 -3.73 -13.22
N THR A 23 6.31 -2.43 -13.26
CA THR A 23 7.12 -1.81 -14.31
C THR A 23 8.56 -2.33 -14.28
N LEU A 24 9.16 -2.41 -13.10
CA LEU A 24 10.51 -2.93 -12.91
C LEU A 24 10.57 -4.41 -13.30
N GLY A 25 9.60 -5.22 -12.89
CA GLY A 25 9.52 -6.64 -13.25
C GLY A 25 9.45 -6.84 -14.77
N LEU A 26 8.59 -6.10 -15.46
CA LEU A 26 8.50 -6.13 -16.93
C LEU A 26 9.81 -5.68 -17.60
N PHE A 27 10.43 -4.61 -17.09
CA PHE A 27 11.70 -4.12 -17.59
C PHE A 27 12.81 -5.17 -17.45
N LEU A 28 12.93 -5.80 -16.29
CA LEU A 28 13.94 -6.84 -16.04
C LEU A 28 13.74 -8.05 -16.95
N VAL A 29 12.50 -8.51 -17.14
CA VAL A 29 12.19 -9.57 -18.11
C VAL A 29 12.61 -9.16 -19.53
N GLY A 30 12.30 -7.93 -19.94
CA GLY A 30 12.72 -7.41 -21.24
C GLY A 30 14.24 -7.38 -21.42
N VAL A 31 14.99 -7.03 -20.38
CA VAL A 31 16.46 -7.08 -20.39
C VAL A 31 16.96 -8.50 -20.54
N VAL A 32 16.47 -9.46 -19.75
CA VAL A 32 16.88 -10.88 -19.83
C VAL A 32 16.63 -11.43 -21.24
N VAL A 33 15.44 -11.19 -21.80
CA VAL A 33 15.07 -11.65 -23.14
C VAL A 33 15.97 -11.04 -24.23
N ARG A 34 16.37 -9.77 -24.08
CA ARG A 34 17.16 -9.06 -25.08
C ARG A 34 18.67 -9.34 -25.00
N THR A 35 19.22 -9.49 -23.80
CA THR A 35 20.68 -9.51 -23.58
C THR A 35 21.21 -10.86 -23.10
N GLY A 36 20.34 -11.76 -22.63
CA GLY A 36 20.76 -13.04 -22.04
C GLY A 36 21.44 -12.90 -20.68
N VAL A 37 21.44 -11.71 -20.08
CA VAL A 37 21.98 -11.48 -18.72
C VAL A 37 21.18 -12.31 -17.71
N SER A 38 21.87 -12.87 -16.71
CA SER A 38 21.21 -13.70 -15.71
C SER A 38 20.25 -12.89 -14.84
N LEU A 39 19.10 -13.51 -14.51
CA LEU A 39 18.09 -12.91 -13.62
C LEU A 39 18.69 -12.59 -12.25
N THR A 40 19.63 -13.41 -11.76
CA THR A 40 20.31 -13.24 -10.47
C THR A 40 21.18 -11.98 -10.43
N ALA A 41 21.91 -11.66 -11.51
CA ALA A 41 22.71 -10.44 -11.59
C ALA A 41 21.83 -9.18 -11.54
N LEU A 42 20.67 -9.23 -12.20
CA LEU A 42 19.68 -8.15 -12.19
C LEU A 42 18.94 -8.04 -10.85
N ALA A 43 18.69 -9.16 -10.17
CA ALA A 43 18.03 -9.19 -8.87
C ALA A 43 18.83 -8.44 -7.79
N VAL A 44 20.16 -8.48 -7.84
CA VAL A 44 21.02 -7.69 -6.93
C VAL A 44 20.80 -6.19 -7.11
N LEU A 45 20.64 -5.73 -8.35
CA LEU A 45 20.35 -4.32 -8.66
C LEU A 45 18.93 -3.92 -8.24
N ALA A 46 17.98 -4.87 -8.29
CA ALA A 46 16.59 -4.65 -7.90
C ALA A 46 16.33 -4.81 -6.39
N ALA A 47 17.25 -5.44 -5.65
CA ALA A 47 17.15 -5.69 -4.21
C ALA A 47 16.72 -4.47 -3.37
N PRO A 48 17.28 -3.25 -3.52
CA PRO A 48 16.83 -2.10 -2.73
C PRO A 48 15.37 -1.71 -3.00
N PHE A 49 14.88 -1.87 -4.23
CA PHE A 49 13.48 -1.60 -4.58
C PHE A 49 12.54 -2.63 -3.99
N LEU A 50 12.92 -3.92 -4.05
CA LEU A 50 12.18 -5.01 -3.42
C LEU A 50 12.11 -4.84 -1.90
N LEU A 51 13.22 -4.42 -1.27
CA LEU A 51 13.26 -4.15 0.16
C LEU A 51 12.32 -2.99 0.55
N ALA A 52 12.36 -1.88 -0.20
CA ALA A 52 11.46 -0.76 0.01
C ALA A 52 9.98 -1.19 -0.14
N ALA A 53 9.67 -2.00 -1.15
CA ALA A 53 8.32 -2.51 -1.35
C ALA A 53 7.84 -3.40 -0.20
N LEU A 54 8.70 -4.30 0.28
CA LEU A 54 8.42 -5.14 1.45
C LEU A 54 8.15 -4.29 2.68
N VAL A 55 8.97 -3.25 2.95
CA VAL A 55 8.75 -2.34 4.07
C VAL A 55 7.36 -1.69 3.99
N VAL A 56 6.97 -1.17 2.83
CA VAL A 56 5.64 -0.56 2.65
C VAL A 56 4.52 -1.58 2.90
N ARG A 57 4.67 -2.82 2.45
CA ARG A 57 3.68 -3.89 2.71
C ARG A 57 3.58 -4.26 4.17
N PHE A 58 4.71 -4.44 4.86
CA PHE A 58 4.70 -4.74 6.30
C PHE A 58 4.12 -3.59 7.12
N LEU A 59 4.30 -2.35 6.67
CA LEU A 59 3.72 -1.19 7.32
C LEU A 59 2.24 -0.99 6.98
N LEU A 60 1.72 -1.54 5.89
CA LEU A 60 0.34 -1.30 5.43
C LEU A 60 -0.72 -1.67 6.50
N PRO A 61 -0.71 -2.86 7.14
CA PRO A 61 -1.70 -3.18 8.17
C PRO A 61 -1.62 -2.22 9.36
N ILE A 62 -0.40 -1.84 9.76
CA ILE A 62 -0.15 -0.89 10.87
C ILE A 62 -0.68 0.49 10.50
N ALA A 63 -0.38 0.94 9.29
CA ALA A 63 -0.82 2.22 8.76
C ALA A 63 -2.34 2.31 8.67
N ILE A 64 -3.00 1.26 8.16
CA ILE A 64 -4.47 1.19 8.11
C ILE A 64 -5.05 1.23 9.53
N ARG A 65 -4.55 0.46 10.50
CA ARG A 65 -5.07 0.52 11.89
C ARG A 65 -4.89 1.90 12.51
N ALA A 66 -3.71 2.50 12.36
CA ALA A 66 -3.40 3.78 12.97
C ALA A 66 -4.23 4.91 12.34
N ASP A 67 -4.37 4.93 11.01
CA ASP A 67 -5.23 5.87 10.31
C ASP A 67 -6.71 5.65 10.63
N ALA A 68 -7.17 4.40 10.69
CA ALA A 68 -8.55 4.05 10.99
C ALA A 68 -8.98 4.54 12.38
N ARG A 69 -8.11 4.45 13.39
CA ARG A 69 -8.40 5.00 14.74
C ARG A 69 -8.62 6.50 14.69
N VAL A 70 -7.77 7.24 13.98
CA VAL A 70 -7.92 8.70 13.82
C VAL A 70 -9.21 9.04 13.09
N VAL A 71 -9.55 8.30 12.03
CA VAL A 71 -10.81 8.50 11.29
C VAL A 71 -12.02 8.16 12.18
N HIS A 72 -11.97 7.07 12.94
CA HIS A 72 -13.00 6.65 13.88
C HIS A 72 -13.27 7.74 14.93
N GLU A 73 -12.22 8.29 15.54
CA GLU A 73 -12.31 9.39 16.50
C GLU A 73 -12.92 10.65 15.87
N SER A 74 -12.54 10.98 14.63
CA SER A 74 -13.09 12.16 13.92
C SER A 74 -14.54 12.01 13.45
N THR A 75 -15.02 10.79 13.26
CA THR A 75 -16.36 10.49 12.73
C THR A 75 -17.33 10.02 13.83
N GLY A 76 -17.00 10.24 15.11
CA GLY A 76 -17.83 9.81 16.24
C GLY A 76 -18.08 8.30 16.29
N GLY A 77 -17.18 7.51 15.69
CA GLY A 77 -17.26 6.06 15.62
C GLY A 77 -18.02 5.47 14.42
N ALA A 78 -18.44 6.30 13.46
CA ALA A 78 -19.19 5.85 12.28
C ALA A 78 -18.37 4.98 11.30
N PHE A 79 -17.03 5.05 11.37
CA PHE A 79 -16.14 4.26 10.53
C PHE A 79 -15.28 3.30 11.35
N ASP A 80 -15.36 2.00 11.03
CA ASP A 80 -14.44 0.98 11.54
C ASP A 80 -13.54 0.47 10.39
N GLY A 81 -12.25 0.81 10.49
CA GLY A 81 -11.25 0.40 9.52
C GLY A 81 -10.55 -0.92 9.83
N GLU A 82 -10.89 -1.60 10.94
CA GLU A 82 -10.19 -2.81 11.39
C GLU A 82 -10.29 -3.96 10.37
N VAL A 83 -11.42 -4.08 9.68
CA VAL A 83 -11.62 -5.08 8.61
C VAL A 83 -10.59 -4.94 7.48
N TYR A 84 -10.20 -3.71 7.14
CA TYR A 84 -9.22 -3.44 6.09
C TYR A 84 -7.81 -3.76 6.56
N ALA A 85 -7.49 -3.50 7.83
CA ALA A 85 -6.20 -3.84 8.41
C ALA A 85 -6.00 -5.35 8.48
N MET A 86 -7.03 -6.11 8.86
CA MET A 86 -6.97 -7.58 8.90
C MET A 86 -6.86 -8.15 7.49
N ALA A 87 -7.55 -7.58 6.51
CA ALA A 87 -7.44 -7.98 5.11
C ALA A 87 -6.05 -7.73 4.52
N ALA A 88 -5.29 -6.76 5.02
CA ALA A 88 -3.92 -6.46 4.58
C ALA A 88 -2.85 -7.40 5.18
N VAL A 89 -3.15 -8.18 6.23
CA VAL A 89 -2.18 -9.08 6.87
C VAL A 89 -1.63 -10.15 5.91
N PRO A 90 -2.46 -10.82 5.08
CA PRO A 90 -1.98 -11.80 4.10
C PRO A 90 -1.30 -11.17 2.87
N GLY A 91 -1.45 -9.86 2.64
CA GLY A 91 -1.14 -9.26 1.35
C GLY A 91 0.34 -9.01 1.08
N VAL A 92 1.22 -9.24 2.08
CA VAL A 92 2.69 -9.31 1.91
C VAL A 92 3.09 -10.15 0.67
N PHE A 93 2.32 -11.20 0.38
CA PHE A 93 2.57 -12.14 -0.72
C PHE A 93 1.88 -11.77 -2.04
N VAL A 94 0.91 -10.85 -2.04
CA VAL A 94 0.10 -10.51 -3.22
C VAL A 94 0.00 -8.97 -3.38
N PRO A 95 0.95 -8.34 -4.09
CA PRO A 95 1.08 -6.87 -4.16
C PRO A 95 -0.19 -6.17 -4.68
N VAL A 96 -0.86 -6.80 -5.63
CA VAL A 96 -2.10 -6.30 -6.23
C VAL A 96 -3.24 -6.27 -5.22
N VAL A 97 -3.35 -7.30 -4.37
CA VAL A 97 -4.40 -7.38 -3.35
C VAL A 97 -4.22 -6.29 -2.30
N ASP A 98 -2.98 -6.08 -1.83
CA ASP A 98 -2.65 -4.97 -0.93
C ASP A 98 -3.03 -3.60 -1.50
N SER A 99 -2.74 -3.37 -2.79
CA SER A 99 -3.13 -2.13 -3.46
C SER A 99 -4.64 -1.94 -3.53
N LEU A 100 -5.39 -3.00 -3.83
CA LEU A 100 -6.86 -2.94 -3.84
C LEU A 100 -7.43 -2.66 -2.46
N ILE A 101 -6.86 -3.26 -1.40
CA ILE A 101 -7.25 -3.01 -0.01
C ILE A 101 -6.95 -1.55 0.36
N ALA A 102 -5.77 -1.05 0.05
CA ALA A 102 -5.37 0.33 0.29
C ALA A 102 -6.31 1.33 -0.39
N LEU A 103 -6.61 1.12 -1.69
CA LEU A 103 -7.54 1.97 -2.44
C LEU A 103 -8.96 1.92 -1.89
N ARG A 104 -9.45 0.72 -1.57
CA ARG A 104 -10.80 0.55 -1.01
C ARG A 104 -10.92 1.21 0.36
N TYR A 105 -9.89 1.08 1.20
CA TYR A 105 -9.80 1.77 2.47
C TYR A 105 -9.84 3.30 2.29
N LEU A 106 -8.98 3.85 1.43
CA LEU A 106 -8.88 5.30 1.19
C LEU A 106 -10.19 5.91 0.66
N SER A 107 -10.88 5.18 -0.22
CA SER A 107 -12.19 5.59 -0.72
C SER A 107 -13.24 5.62 0.39
N ARG A 108 -13.28 4.59 1.23
CA ARG A 108 -14.27 4.46 2.31
C ARG A 108 -14.02 5.42 3.46
N SER A 109 -12.76 5.60 3.87
CA SER A 109 -12.40 6.56 4.91
C SER A 109 -12.68 8.00 4.48
N ARG A 110 -12.44 8.33 3.20
CA ARG A 110 -12.81 9.65 2.65
C ARG A 110 -14.32 9.86 2.67
N SER A 111 -15.11 8.91 2.18
CA SER A 111 -16.57 9.04 2.21
C SER A 111 -17.13 9.17 3.63
N ALA A 112 -16.53 8.50 4.62
CA ALA A 112 -16.95 8.64 6.02
C ALA A 112 -16.63 10.02 6.60
N LEU A 113 -15.48 10.62 6.22
CA LEU A 113 -15.12 11.97 6.60
C LEU A 113 -16.05 13.00 5.95
N ASP A 114 -16.27 12.88 4.63
CA ASP A 114 -17.10 13.82 3.87
C ASP A 114 -18.56 13.84 4.41
N ASN A 115 -19.14 12.67 4.73
CA ASN A 115 -20.50 12.55 5.26
C ASN A 115 -20.69 13.07 6.70
N TYR A 116 -19.60 13.34 7.43
CA TYR A 116 -19.66 13.83 8.81
C TYR A 116 -19.32 15.33 8.92
N GLU A 117 -18.80 15.92 7.84
CA GLU A 117 -18.59 17.36 7.70
C GLU A 117 -19.85 18.10 7.18
N GLU A 118 -20.84 17.38 6.65
CA GLU A 118 -22.19 17.86 6.28
C GLU A 118 -23.17 17.85 7.47
#